data_AF-A0AAU3G7F9-F1
#
_entry.id   AF-A0AAU3G7F9-F1
#
_cell.length_a   1.000
_cell.length_b   1.000
_cell.length_c   1.000
_cell.angle_alpha   90.00
_cell.angle_beta   90.00
_cell.angle_gamma   90.00
#
_symmetry.space_group_name_H-M   'P 1'
#
loop_
_entity.id
_entity.type
_entity.pdbx_description
1 polymer ?
#
loop_
_entity_poly.entity_id
_entity_poly.type
_entity_poly.pdbx_seq_one_letter_code
_entity_poly.pdbx_strand_id
1 'polypeptide(L)'
;MPSLHGETFGFVIEDLLTLPADRPVLVDDFRTLPGDVAPLLKRREQAAFLLPTPEFRRRALGARFADPARAQANWGNSDHAIALAKRLARDELWDEEARRQALELDLPVLSVDGSRNVANLADELATMFHLTAV
;
A
#
# COMPACT_ATOMS: atom_id res chain seq x y z
N MET A 1 10.01 -6.87 -6.34
CA MET A 1 10.55 -5.84 -5.42
C MET A 1 9.94 -4.51 -5.80
N PRO A 2 9.59 -3.63 -4.84
CA PRO A 2 9.36 -2.23 -5.18
C PRO A 2 10.65 -1.65 -5.79
N SER A 3 10.53 -0.99 -6.93
CA SER A 3 11.64 -0.29 -7.58
C SER A 3 11.84 1.06 -6.88
N LEU A 4 13.09 1.41 -6.55
CA LEU A 4 13.41 2.66 -5.84
C LEU A 4 12.98 3.92 -6.61
N HIS A 5 12.90 3.83 -7.95
CA HIS A 5 12.62 4.96 -8.83
C HIS A 5 11.35 4.77 -9.69
N GLY A 6 10.43 3.91 -9.27
CA GLY A 6 9.21 3.66 -10.05
C GLY A 6 9.45 3.06 -11.45
N GLU A 7 10.64 2.50 -11.71
CA GLU A 7 11.08 2.07 -13.05
C GLU A 7 10.19 1.00 -13.71
N THR A 8 9.34 0.34 -12.91
CA THR A 8 8.35 -0.65 -13.39
C THR A 8 6.93 -0.10 -13.47
N PHE A 9 6.67 1.09 -12.93
CA PHE A 9 5.32 1.65 -12.85
C PHE A 9 4.77 2.05 -14.22
N GLY A 10 5.64 2.47 -15.16
CA GLY A 10 5.23 2.73 -16.55
C GLY A 10 4.51 1.55 -17.20
N PHE A 11 4.99 0.32 -17.00
CA PHE A 11 4.32 -0.89 -17.51
C PHE A 11 2.96 -1.13 -16.86
N VAL A 12 2.80 -0.80 -15.58
CA VAL A 12 1.48 -0.89 -14.91
C VAL A 12 0.50 0.10 -15.53
N ILE A 13 0.95 1.34 -15.85
CA ILE A 13 0.11 2.34 -16.52
C ILE A 13 -0.29 1.86 -17.92
N GLU A 14 0.65 1.29 -18.69
CA GLU A 14 0.35 0.72 -20.01
C GLU A 14 -0.76 -0.34 -19.92
N ASP A 15 -0.66 -1.28 -18.97
CA ASP A 15 -1.68 -2.29 -18.74
C ASP A 15 -3.03 -1.66 -18.36
N LEU A 16 -3.05 -0.67 -17.45
CA LEU A 16 -4.27 0.02 -17.03
C LEU A 16 -4.96 0.76 -18.19
N LEU A 17 -4.20 1.36 -19.10
CA LEU A 17 -4.73 2.05 -20.28
C LEU A 17 -5.40 1.10 -21.29
N THR A 18 -5.12 -0.22 -21.22
CA THR A 18 -5.82 -1.22 -22.03
C THR A 18 -7.16 -1.66 -21.46
N LEU A 19 -7.46 -1.31 -20.20
CA LEU A 19 -8.72 -1.69 -19.56
C LEU A 19 -9.90 -0.85 -20.07
N PRO A 20 -11.14 -1.36 -19.96
CA PRO A 20 -12.33 -0.62 -20.35
C PRO A 20 -12.44 0.73 -19.63
N ALA A 21 -12.63 1.80 -20.40
CA ALA A 21 -12.83 3.16 -19.87
C ALA A 21 -14.31 3.46 -19.54
N ASP A 22 -15.21 2.48 -19.68
CA ASP A 22 -16.66 2.61 -19.43
C ASP A 22 -17.05 2.44 -17.95
N ARG A 23 -16.08 2.11 -17.09
CA ARG A 23 -16.26 1.87 -15.65
C ARG A 23 -15.05 2.32 -14.85
N PRO A 24 -15.21 2.62 -13.54
CA PRO A 24 -14.07 2.86 -12.66
C PRO A 24 -13.18 1.60 -12.56
N VAL A 25 -11.86 1.81 -12.60
CA VAL A 25 -10.86 0.79 -12.28
C VAL A 25 -10.23 1.16 -10.94
N LEU A 26 -10.30 0.23 -9.98
CA LEU A 26 -9.59 0.36 -8.70
C LEU A 26 -8.23 -0.33 -8.81
N VAL A 27 -7.18 0.37 -8.43
CA VAL A 27 -5.80 -0.12 -8.43
C VAL A 27 -5.31 -0.25 -7.00
N ASP A 28 -4.86 -1.45 -6.63
CA ASP A 28 -4.15 -1.72 -5.38
C ASP A 28 -2.69 -2.07 -5.71
N ASP A 29 -1.77 -1.19 -5.36
CA ASP A 29 -0.33 -1.41 -5.50
C ASP A 29 0.40 -0.98 -4.22
N PHE A 30 1.37 -1.80 -3.82
CA PHE A 30 2.22 -1.57 -2.66
C PHE A 30 3.64 -1.13 -3.04
N ARG A 31 3.91 -0.94 -4.35
CA ARG A 31 5.26 -0.68 -4.88
C ARG A 31 5.48 0.75 -5.38
N THR A 32 4.43 1.56 -5.40
CA THR A 32 4.41 2.90 -5.97
C THR A 32 4.48 3.95 -4.87
N LEU A 33 5.27 4.98 -5.07
CA LEU A 33 5.32 6.11 -4.14
C LEU A 33 4.34 7.20 -4.57
N PRO A 34 3.93 8.09 -3.66
CA PRO A 34 3.00 9.17 -4.00
C PRO A 34 3.44 10.05 -5.16
N GLY A 35 4.74 10.31 -5.30
CA GLY A 35 5.31 11.08 -6.41
C GLY A 35 5.17 10.41 -7.78
N ASP A 36 5.09 9.08 -7.83
CA ASP A 36 4.84 8.35 -9.09
C ASP A 36 3.37 8.46 -9.50
N VAL A 37 2.47 8.48 -8.51
CA VAL A 37 1.01 8.47 -8.73
C VAL A 37 0.47 9.88 -8.98
N ALA A 38 0.99 10.90 -8.29
CA ALA A 38 0.48 12.27 -8.32
C ALA A 38 0.29 12.85 -9.74
N PRO A 39 1.23 12.65 -10.69
CA PRO A 39 1.07 13.17 -12.05
C PRO A 39 -0.09 12.55 -12.83
N LEU A 40 -0.63 11.42 -12.38
CA LEU A 40 -1.74 10.70 -13.02
C LEU A 40 -3.11 11.14 -12.50
N LEU A 41 -3.16 11.84 -11.37
CA LEU A 41 -4.41 12.18 -10.70
C LEU A 41 -5.01 13.46 -11.29
N LYS A 42 -6.32 13.44 -11.54
CA LYS A 42 -7.08 14.67 -11.84
C LYS A 42 -7.57 15.36 -10.58
N ARG A 43 -7.72 14.60 -9.49
CA ARG A 43 -8.12 15.06 -8.16
C ARG A 43 -7.34 14.28 -7.12
N ARG A 44 -6.88 14.95 -6.06
CA ARG A 44 -6.09 14.31 -4.99
C ARG A 44 -6.83 13.14 -4.33
N GLU A 45 -8.15 13.22 -4.26
CA GLU A 45 -9.01 12.21 -3.66
C GLU A 45 -9.04 10.91 -4.48
N GLN A 46 -8.48 10.86 -5.69
CA GLN A 46 -8.41 9.63 -6.49
C GLN A 46 -7.33 8.65 -6.03
N ALA A 47 -6.50 9.03 -5.05
CA ALA A 47 -5.51 8.15 -4.44
C ALA A 47 -5.57 8.26 -2.92
N ALA A 48 -5.27 7.15 -2.24
CA ALA A 48 -5.17 7.10 -0.80
C ALA A 48 -4.02 6.17 -0.40
N PHE A 49 -3.16 6.62 0.51
CA PHE A 49 -2.01 5.86 0.99
C PHE A 49 -2.30 5.34 2.39
N LEU A 50 -2.54 4.03 2.51
CA LEU A 50 -2.83 3.36 3.76
C LEU A 50 -1.51 2.96 4.43
N LEU A 51 -1.10 3.72 5.44
CA LEU A 51 0.18 3.50 6.12
C LEU A 51 -0.05 2.89 7.50
N PRO A 52 0.46 1.68 7.77
CA PRO A 52 0.30 1.05 9.07
C PRO A 52 1.09 1.78 10.16
N THR A 53 0.58 1.76 11.40
CA THR A 53 1.40 2.14 12.56
C THR A 53 2.48 1.09 12.81
N PRO A 54 3.62 1.45 13.45
CA PRO A 54 4.66 0.49 13.78
C PRO A 54 4.16 -0.70 14.60
N GLU A 55 3.25 -0.48 15.55
CA GLU A 55 2.66 -1.51 16.41
C GLU A 55 1.77 -2.45 15.61
N PHE A 56 0.93 -1.91 14.72
CA PHE A 56 0.08 -2.70 13.84
C PHE A 56 0.92 -3.54 12.89
N ARG A 57 1.94 -2.94 12.25
CA ARG A 57 2.86 -3.64 11.35
C ARG A 57 3.57 -4.80 12.05
N ARG A 58 4.10 -4.56 13.25
CA ARG A 58 4.77 -5.59 14.07
C ARG A 58 3.82 -6.75 14.39
N ARG A 59 2.60 -6.46 14.83
CA ARG A 59 1.58 -7.47 15.15
C ARG A 59 1.18 -8.27 13.90
N ALA A 60 0.87 -7.59 12.81
CA ALA A 60 0.40 -8.21 11.57
C ALA A 60 1.49 -9.07 10.91
N LEU A 61 2.73 -8.58 10.80
CA LEU A 61 3.83 -9.36 10.26
C LEU A 61 4.25 -10.47 11.22
N GLY A 62 4.30 -10.21 12.53
CA GLY A 62 4.61 -11.22 13.53
C GLY A 62 3.66 -12.42 13.44
N ALA A 63 2.35 -12.19 13.33
CA ALA A 63 1.37 -13.25 13.13
C ALA A 63 1.60 -14.06 11.83
N ARG A 64 2.01 -13.40 10.73
CA ARG A 64 2.29 -14.08 9.45
C ARG A 64 3.56 -14.93 9.49
N PHE A 65 4.59 -14.48 10.23
CA PHE A 65 5.85 -15.21 10.41
C PHE A 65 5.74 -16.32 11.46
N ALA A 66 4.77 -16.24 12.38
CA ALA A 66 4.50 -17.28 13.37
C ALA A 66 3.83 -18.53 12.78
N ASP A 67 3.23 -18.44 11.58
CA ASP A 67 2.72 -19.59 10.82
C ASP A 67 3.88 -20.26 10.05
N PRO A 68 4.34 -21.46 10.45
CA PRO A 68 5.52 -22.07 9.84
C PRO A 68 5.31 -22.46 8.36
N ALA A 69 4.09 -22.87 7.99
CA ALA A 69 3.79 -23.28 6.61
C ALA A 69 3.80 -22.05 5.70
N ARG A 70 3.16 -20.97 6.14
CA ARG A 70 3.19 -19.69 5.43
C ARG A 70 4.61 -19.12 5.40
N ALA A 71 5.34 -19.26 6.50
CA ALA A 71 6.67 -18.69 6.59
C ALA A 71 7.66 -19.38 5.67
N GLN A 72 7.60 -20.71 5.61
CA GLN A 72 8.35 -21.52 4.66
C GLN A 72 8.01 -21.17 3.21
N ALA A 73 6.73 -21.03 2.88
CA ALA A 73 6.29 -20.74 1.52
C ALA A 73 6.74 -19.36 1.01
N ASN A 74 6.79 -18.36 1.88
CA ASN A 74 7.10 -16.98 1.49
C ASN A 74 8.58 -16.60 1.69
N TRP A 75 9.28 -17.21 2.65
CA TRP A 75 10.63 -16.81 3.08
C TRP A 75 11.63 -17.97 3.16
N GLY A 76 11.21 -19.19 2.79
CA GLY A 76 12.05 -20.37 2.73
C GLY A 76 12.65 -20.75 4.09
N ASN A 77 13.80 -21.43 4.05
CA ASN A 77 14.53 -21.92 5.23
C ASN A 77 15.39 -20.86 5.93
N SER A 78 15.19 -19.56 5.64
CA SER A 78 15.97 -18.51 6.30
C SER A 78 15.59 -18.39 7.78
N ASP A 79 16.45 -17.78 8.59
CA ASP A 79 16.06 -17.43 9.97
C ASP A 79 14.90 -16.42 9.93
N HIS A 80 13.71 -16.90 10.29
CA HIS A 80 12.47 -16.14 10.22
C HIS A 80 12.45 -14.94 11.17
N ALA A 81 13.17 -14.99 12.29
CA ALA A 81 13.27 -13.86 13.21
C ALA A 81 14.13 -12.75 12.61
N ILE A 82 15.27 -13.12 11.99
CA ILE A 82 16.12 -12.17 11.25
C ILE A 82 15.38 -11.60 10.05
N ALA A 83 14.65 -12.44 9.30
CA ALA A 83 13.86 -12.02 8.15
C ALA A 83 12.75 -11.04 8.54
N LEU A 84 12.03 -11.30 9.63
CA LEU A 84 11.01 -10.41 10.18
C LEU A 84 11.62 -9.06 10.61
N ALA A 85 12.74 -9.08 11.33
CA ALA A 85 13.41 -7.85 11.77
C ALA A 85 13.84 -6.97 10.58
N LYS A 86 14.46 -7.57 9.55
CA LYS A 86 14.84 -6.87 8.32
C LYS A 86 13.62 -6.33 7.57
N ARG A 87 12.53 -7.11 7.51
CA ARG A 87 11.30 -6.70 6.86
C ARG A 87 10.66 -5.50 7.57
N LEU A 88 10.61 -5.52 8.90
CA LEU A 88 10.06 -4.42 9.70
C LEU A 88 10.85 -3.13 9.49
N ALA A 89 12.19 -3.19 9.56
CA ALA A 89 13.05 -2.02 9.35
C ALA A 89 12.92 -1.45 7.94
N ARG A 90 12.84 -2.32 6.92
CA ARG A 90 12.66 -1.89 5.53
C ARG A 90 11.31 -1.23 5.31
N ASP A 91 10.24 -1.84 5.81
CA ASP A 91 8.88 -1.31 5.63
C ASP A 91 8.69 0.00 6.44
N GLU A 92 9.42 0.20 7.53
CA GLU A 92 9.46 1.49 8.25
C GLU A 92 10.03 2.61 7.39
N LEU A 93 11.19 2.40 6.76
CA LEU A 93 11.79 3.38 5.83
C LEU A 93 10.87 3.68 4.64
N TRP A 94 10.18 2.66 4.12
CA TRP A 94 9.22 2.83 3.03
C TRP A 94 8.02 3.68 3.44
N ASP A 95 7.44 3.39 4.61
CA ASP A 95 6.27 4.12 5.09
C ASP A 95 6.62 5.57 5.48
N GLU A 96 7.84 5.82 5.96
CA GLU A 96 8.37 7.18 6.16
C GLU A 96 8.46 7.96 4.84
N GLU A 97 9.03 7.36 3.81
CA GLU A 97 9.17 7.99 2.49
C GLU A 97 7.80 8.24 1.84
N ALA A 98 6.90 7.27 1.87
CA ALA A 98 5.54 7.43 1.38
C ALA A 98 4.80 8.53 2.14
N ARG A 99 4.95 8.61 3.48
CA ARG A 99 4.34 9.68 4.28
C ARG A 99 4.89 11.05 3.90
N ARG A 100 6.22 11.16 3.76
CA ARG A 100 6.90 12.41 3.39
C ARG A 100 6.39 12.93 2.05
N GLN A 101 6.41 12.09 1.01
CA GLN A 101 5.95 12.49 -0.32
C GLN A 101 4.46 12.83 -0.35
N ALA A 102 3.61 12.04 0.32
CA ALA A 102 2.18 12.32 0.34
C ALA A 102 1.87 13.66 1.03
N LEU A 103 2.57 14.00 2.11
CA LEU A 103 2.45 15.31 2.77
C LEU A 103 2.91 16.46 1.86
N GLU A 104 4.05 16.31 1.17
CA GLU A 104 4.56 17.32 0.24
C GLU A 104 3.63 17.57 -0.95
N LEU A 105 2.90 16.53 -1.37
CA LEU A 105 2.00 16.56 -2.53
C LEU A 105 0.53 16.80 -2.16
N ASP A 106 0.22 17.03 -0.87
CA ASP A 106 -1.16 17.17 -0.35
C ASP A 106 -2.07 15.99 -0.74
N LEU A 107 -1.53 14.77 -0.67
CA LEU A 107 -2.25 13.53 -0.98
C LEU A 107 -2.80 12.85 0.29
N PRO A 108 -3.99 12.21 0.22
CA PRO A 108 -4.60 11.55 1.37
C PRO A 108 -3.74 10.41 1.94
N VAL A 109 -3.44 10.48 3.25
CA VAL A 109 -2.78 9.41 4.01
C VAL A 109 -3.72 8.92 5.11
N LEU A 110 -4.00 7.62 5.13
CA LEU A 110 -4.81 7.00 6.18
C LEU A 110 -3.91 6.15 7.07
N SER A 111 -3.88 6.47 8.36
CA SER A 111 -3.15 5.67 9.36
C SER A 111 -3.94 4.41 9.71
N VAL A 112 -3.28 3.24 9.68
CA VAL A 112 -3.89 1.95 10.00
C VAL A 112 -3.27 1.36 11.26
N ASP A 113 -3.98 1.46 12.38
CA ASP A 113 -3.56 0.94 13.70
C ASP A 113 -4.25 -0.40 14.08
N GLY A 114 -5.24 -0.80 13.27
CA GLY A 114 -6.07 -1.99 13.48
C GLY A 114 -7.21 -1.83 14.48
N SER A 115 -7.49 -0.61 14.95
CA SER A 115 -8.65 -0.32 15.82
C SER A 115 -9.95 -0.17 15.03
N ARG A 116 -9.84 0.25 13.76
CA ARG A 116 -10.97 0.51 12.86
C ARG A 116 -11.48 -0.77 12.22
N ASN A 117 -12.80 -0.87 12.06
CA ASN A 117 -13.42 -1.91 11.26
C ASN A 117 -13.05 -1.74 9.77
N VAL A 118 -12.71 -2.85 9.11
CA VAL A 118 -12.32 -2.88 7.69
C VAL A 118 -13.45 -2.38 6.77
N ALA A 119 -14.71 -2.74 7.04
CA ALA A 119 -15.85 -2.26 6.27
C ALA A 119 -15.98 -0.74 6.33
N ASN A 120 -15.85 -0.15 7.53
CA ASN A 120 -15.90 1.30 7.68
C ASN A 120 -14.75 2.01 6.96
N LEU A 121 -13.55 1.40 6.91
CA LEU A 121 -12.42 1.94 6.16
C LEU A 121 -12.69 1.85 4.64
N ALA A 122 -13.27 0.75 4.17
CA ALA A 122 -13.67 0.60 2.78
C ALA A 122 -14.74 1.62 2.38
N ASP A 123 -15.73 1.87 3.23
CA ASP A 123 -16.78 2.88 2.98
C ASP A 123 -16.22 4.30 2.92
N GLU A 124 -15.26 4.63 3.79
CA GLU A 124 -14.54 5.91 3.75
C GLU A 124 -13.79 6.08 2.43
N LEU A 125 -13.05 5.04 2.00
CA LEU A 125 -12.33 5.06 0.73
C LEU A 125 -13.27 5.13 -0.47
N ALA A 126 -14.38 4.39 -0.46
CA ALA A 126 -15.39 4.45 -1.52
C ALA A 126 -15.98 5.87 -1.63
N THR A 127 -16.28 6.50 -0.50
CA THR A 127 -16.76 7.89 -0.45
C THR A 127 -15.70 8.84 -1.01
N MET A 128 -14.44 8.72 -0.59
CA MET A 128 -13.32 9.52 -1.08
C MET A 128 -13.12 9.37 -2.59
N PHE A 129 -13.19 8.14 -3.10
CA PHE A 129 -13.06 7.82 -4.52
C PHE A 129 -14.30 8.18 -5.34
N HIS A 130 -15.38 8.65 -4.68
CA HIS A 130 -16.68 8.90 -5.29
C HIS A 130 -17.24 7.67 -6.01
N LEU A 131 -16.94 6.48 -5.49
CA LEU A 131 -17.56 5.24 -5.92
C LEU A 131 -18.98 5.24 -5.35
N THR A 132 -19.96 5.30 -6.23
CA THR A 132 -21.37 5.26 -5.83
C THR A 132 -21.67 3.88 -5.26
N ALA A 133 -22.31 3.79 -4.09
CA ALA A 133 -22.90 2.54 -3.64
C ALA A 133 -23.94 2.11 -4.70
N VAL A 134 -23.69 0.98 -5.35
CA VAL A 134 -24.66 0.31 -6.22
C VAL A 134 -25.62 -0.50 -5.36
#